data_AF-A0A927LTE4-F1
#
_entry.id   AF-A0A927LTE4-F1
#
_cell.length_a   1.000
_cell.length_b   1.000
_cell.length_c   1.000
_cell.angle_alpha   90.00
_cell.angle_beta   90.00
_cell.angle_gamma   90.00
#
_symmetry.space_group_name_H-M   'P 1'
#
loop_
_entity.id
_entity.type
_entity.pdbx_description
1 polymer ?
#
loop_
_entity_poly.entity_id
_entity_poly.type
_entity_poly.pdbx_seq_one_letter_code
_entity_poly.pdbx_strand_id
1 'polypeptide(L)'
;MIIKAKITAFAVLLTAVGLTIAGNQASAAAGDEELSSGKLRIMTSNLRTASAVDDQPWEKRRPVMKQLIEAAKPDVIGTQEGIDRQIKDLEADLPDYGWIGVGREGGNLGEYMAIFYNKQRLKPLEQDHFWLSDRPKLISSVGWGNRIPRMVTWVRFQDMHNLKTFYMVNTHLDHESEAARQKSAQLIADTISSLDPDVPVILTGDFNTTPDGAVYQTLVQSGLMEDAFFQAHQKIHDDLGTFHNYKDPTGGGGAKRIDWILSRGKVNVVRSETVTYQQDGQYPSDHYPVTVDLVLQKASKSVDETTVKQPAKSALLITEVVPNSTKGNYNYVEVVNNSDRDIDLDGYKLYYYYDPLLPFDKAKSNKWTIQKDTYSTSSIIKPGEAKVIWIKKQPCCYSLGIDSFRDHYGLTAADLKEDQLLAVFTPGDNQGLNGTATTGRALGIMSPDGAQQAGVQYNLGVLDVQSNEAVTYTAPAPFISIMQKLGSHQRATPGILAEGQLAGK
;
A
#
# COMPACT_ATOMS: atom_id res chain seq x y z
N MET A 1 -94.48 -47.95 -6.12
CA MET A 1 -94.01 -47.45 -4.81
C MET A 1 -93.61 -45.98 -5.01
N ILE A 2 -94.07 -44.97 -4.26
CA ILE A 2 -94.20 -44.82 -2.78
C ILE A 2 -92.79 -44.89 -2.15
N ILE A 3 -92.23 -43.89 -1.45
CA ILE A 3 -92.61 -42.50 -1.05
C ILE A 3 -91.29 -41.76 -0.66
N LYS A 4 -91.08 -40.43 -0.57
CA LYS A 4 -91.87 -39.17 -0.56
C LYS A 4 -91.02 -38.03 -1.19
N ALA A 5 -91.52 -36.78 -1.21
CA ALA A 5 -90.72 -35.56 -1.43
C ALA A 5 -90.64 -34.68 -0.17
N LYS A 6 -89.59 -33.85 -0.04
CA LYS A 6 -89.65 -32.56 0.68
C LYS A 6 -88.47 -31.64 0.28
N ILE A 7 -88.79 -30.36 0.10
CA ILE A 7 -87.82 -29.26 -0.08
C ILE A 7 -87.66 -28.57 1.27
N THR A 8 -86.43 -28.18 1.61
CA THR A 8 -86.16 -27.16 2.64
C THR A 8 -85.12 -26.20 2.07
N ALA A 9 -85.48 -24.94 1.89
CA ALA A 9 -84.55 -23.89 1.54
C ALA A 9 -84.05 -23.19 2.80
N PHE A 10 -82.77 -22.85 2.84
CA PHE A 10 -82.23 -21.86 3.78
C PHE A 10 -81.14 -21.07 3.06
N ALA A 11 -81.28 -19.75 3.04
CA ALA A 11 -80.26 -18.86 2.48
C ALA A 11 -79.21 -18.56 3.57
N VAL A 12 -77.94 -18.68 3.22
CA VAL A 12 -76.82 -18.17 4.03
C VAL A 12 -75.95 -17.32 3.11
N LEU A 13 -75.61 -16.13 3.60
CA LEU A 13 -74.84 -15.13 2.88
C LEU A 13 -73.35 -15.56 2.85
N LEU A 14 -72.75 -15.68 1.65
CA LEU A 14 -71.29 -15.73 1.52
C LEU A 14 -70.78 -14.43 0.91
N THR A 15 -70.11 -13.62 1.73
CA THR A 15 -69.36 -12.44 1.28
C THR A 15 -68.06 -12.90 0.61
N ALA A 16 -68.07 -12.98 -0.72
CA ALA A 16 -66.87 -13.27 -1.51
C ALA A 16 -65.89 -12.08 -1.45
N VAL A 17 -64.91 -12.14 -0.56
CA VAL A 17 -63.79 -11.19 -0.53
C VAL A 17 -62.89 -11.48 -1.74
N GLY A 18 -62.99 -10.63 -2.76
CA GLY A 18 -62.15 -10.69 -3.96
C GLY A 18 -60.71 -10.29 -3.64
N LEU A 19 -59.89 -11.23 -3.15
CA LEU A 19 -58.50 -10.99 -2.82
C LEU A 19 -57.64 -10.93 -4.10
N THR A 20 -57.42 -9.73 -4.63
CA THR A 20 -56.54 -9.52 -5.79
C THR A 20 -55.08 -9.76 -5.39
N ILE A 21 -54.54 -10.92 -5.79
CA ILE A 21 -53.11 -11.23 -5.58
C ILE A 21 -52.26 -10.38 -6.53
N ALA A 22 -51.81 -9.23 -6.05
CA ALA A 22 -50.83 -8.38 -6.72
C ALA A 22 -49.43 -9.03 -6.68
N GLY A 23 -49.21 -10.01 -7.56
CA GLY A 23 -48.04 -10.88 -7.56
C GLY A 23 -46.72 -10.22 -7.99
N ASN A 24 -46.07 -9.52 -7.06
CA ASN A 24 -44.61 -9.38 -6.88
C ASN A 24 -43.70 -9.11 -8.11
N GLN A 25 -44.18 -8.47 -9.19
CA GLN A 25 -43.32 -8.16 -10.35
C GLN A 25 -42.16 -7.20 -10.02
N ALA A 26 -42.32 -6.32 -9.03
CA ALA A 26 -41.29 -5.37 -8.61
C ALA A 26 -40.00 -6.05 -8.11
N SER A 27 -40.10 -7.23 -7.48
CA SER A 27 -38.92 -7.94 -6.96
C SER A 27 -38.05 -8.56 -8.04
N ALA A 28 -38.63 -8.94 -9.18
CA ALA A 28 -37.88 -9.48 -10.32
C ALA A 28 -37.15 -8.34 -11.04
N ALA A 29 -37.88 -7.27 -11.39
CA ALA A 29 -37.33 -6.10 -12.07
C ALA A 29 -36.16 -5.45 -11.30
N ALA A 30 -36.24 -5.37 -9.97
CA ALA A 30 -35.14 -4.85 -9.15
C ALA A 30 -33.89 -5.76 -9.15
N GLY A 31 -34.06 -7.08 -9.27
CA GLY A 31 -32.96 -8.03 -9.42
C GLY A 31 -32.29 -7.93 -10.79
N ASP A 32 -33.09 -7.80 -11.85
CA ASP A 32 -32.59 -7.59 -13.21
C ASP A 32 -31.89 -6.22 -13.36
N GLU A 33 -32.40 -5.15 -12.75
CA GLU A 33 -31.71 -3.86 -12.67
C GLU A 33 -30.37 -3.95 -11.91
N GLU A 34 -30.31 -4.65 -10.77
CA GLU A 34 -29.05 -4.79 -10.02
C GLU A 34 -28.03 -5.64 -10.80
N LEU A 35 -28.46 -6.66 -11.55
CA LEU A 35 -27.61 -7.38 -12.51
C LEU A 35 -27.17 -6.50 -13.70
N SER A 36 -28.02 -5.58 -14.15
CA SER A 36 -27.69 -4.60 -15.22
C SER A 36 -26.65 -3.57 -14.78
N SER A 37 -26.49 -3.34 -13.47
CA SER A 37 -25.54 -2.36 -12.90
C SER A 37 -24.05 -2.72 -13.08
N GLY A 38 -23.77 -3.83 -13.78
CA GLY A 38 -22.46 -4.22 -14.27
C GLY A 38 -21.69 -5.12 -13.31
N LYS A 39 -21.45 -6.38 -13.69
CA LYS A 39 -20.53 -7.27 -12.96
C LYS A 39 -19.16 -6.58 -12.84
N LEU A 40 -18.58 -6.60 -11.64
CA LEU A 40 -17.23 -6.14 -11.35
C LEU A 40 -16.30 -7.36 -11.37
N ARG A 41 -15.28 -7.33 -12.23
CA ARG A 41 -14.29 -8.40 -12.35
C ARG A 41 -13.06 -8.09 -11.52
N ILE A 42 -12.88 -8.85 -10.45
CA ILE A 42 -11.69 -8.85 -9.60
C ILE A 42 -10.69 -9.87 -10.16
N MET A 43 -9.40 -9.58 -10.05
CA MET A 43 -8.31 -10.53 -10.26
C MET A 43 -7.33 -10.49 -9.09
N THR A 44 -6.76 -11.63 -8.72
CA THR A 44 -5.50 -11.71 -7.97
C THR A 44 -4.44 -12.41 -8.82
N SER A 45 -3.21 -11.91 -8.81
CA SER A 45 -2.13 -12.43 -9.66
C SER A 45 -0.76 -12.16 -9.04
N ASN A 46 -0.12 -13.19 -8.49
CA ASN A 46 1.31 -13.14 -8.22
C ASN A 46 2.03 -12.98 -9.58
N LEU A 47 2.82 -11.92 -9.75
CA LEU A 47 3.47 -11.56 -11.02
C LEU A 47 4.81 -12.28 -11.22
N ARG A 48 5.29 -13.00 -10.20
CA ARG A 48 6.61 -13.62 -10.07
C ARG A 48 7.77 -12.64 -10.26
N THR A 49 8.54 -12.45 -9.20
CA THR A 49 9.69 -11.54 -9.10
C THR A 49 10.65 -11.75 -10.28
N ALA A 50 10.92 -10.67 -11.04
CA ALA A 50 11.84 -10.72 -12.17
C ALA A 50 13.26 -11.07 -11.71
N SER A 51 13.76 -12.24 -12.15
CA SER A 51 15.08 -12.76 -11.78
C SER A 51 15.82 -13.31 -12.99
N ALA A 52 17.15 -13.13 -13.01
CA ALA A 52 18.02 -13.62 -14.08
C ALA A 52 18.21 -15.15 -14.08
N VAL A 53 17.68 -15.85 -13.07
CA VAL A 53 17.70 -17.32 -12.94
C VAL A 53 16.29 -17.93 -12.87
N ASP A 54 15.26 -17.18 -13.25
CA ASP A 54 13.88 -17.68 -13.39
C ASP A 54 13.79 -18.59 -14.63
N ASP A 55 13.20 -19.79 -14.51
CA ASP A 55 13.06 -20.75 -15.63
C ASP A 55 12.33 -20.13 -16.83
N GLN A 56 11.42 -19.19 -16.54
CA GLN A 56 10.73 -18.36 -17.51
C GLN A 56 10.94 -16.88 -17.15
N PRO A 57 11.96 -16.19 -17.71
CA PRO A 57 12.31 -14.82 -17.32
C PRO A 57 11.25 -13.78 -17.72
N TRP A 58 11.19 -12.67 -16.95
CA TRP A 58 10.17 -11.62 -17.10
C TRP A 58 10.04 -11.06 -18.52
N GLU A 59 11.15 -10.92 -19.26
CA GLU A 59 11.17 -10.46 -20.65
C GLU A 59 10.30 -11.33 -21.59
N LYS A 60 10.14 -12.63 -21.28
CA LYS A 60 9.26 -13.55 -22.02
C LYS A 60 7.85 -13.62 -21.42
N ARG A 61 7.72 -13.41 -20.10
CA ARG A 61 6.44 -13.44 -19.39
C ARG A 61 5.60 -12.19 -19.64
N ARG A 62 6.21 -11.01 -19.72
CA ARG A 62 5.54 -9.72 -19.91
C ARG A 62 4.54 -9.70 -21.09
N PRO A 63 4.88 -10.14 -22.32
CA PRO A 63 3.92 -10.18 -23.42
C PRO A 63 2.71 -11.08 -23.15
N VAL A 64 2.92 -12.24 -22.51
CA VAL A 64 1.84 -13.19 -22.16
C VAL A 64 0.97 -12.63 -21.02
N MET A 65 1.57 -11.99 -20.01
CA MET A 65 0.88 -11.29 -18.93
C MET A 65 0.01 -10.14 -19.47
N LYS A 66 0.56 -9.34 -20.40
CA LYS A 66 -0.21 -8.30 -21.11
C LYS A 66 -1.41 -8.89 -21.84
N GLN A 67 -1.21 -9.90 -22.69
CA GLN A 67 -2.29 -10.56 -23.42
C GLN A 67 -3.36 -11.14 -22.48
N LEU A 68 -2.96 -11.76 -21.36
CA LEU A 68 -3.87 -12.28 -20.35
C LEU A 68 -4.79 -11.18 -19.81
N ILE A 69 -4.22 -10.03 -19.44
CA ILE A 69 -4.98 -8.89 -18.89
C ILE A 69 -5.88 -8.26 -19.97
N GLU A 70 -5.38 -8.10 -21.20
CA GLU A 70 -6.17 -7.60 -22.35
C GLU A 70 -7.32 -8.53 -22.74
N ALA A 71 -7.19 -9.84 -22.54
CA ALA A 71 -8.23 -10.84 -22.80
C ALA A 71 -9.22 -10.97 -21.62
N ALA A 72 -8.72 -11.04 -20.38
CA ALA A 72 -9.53 -11.20 -19.17
C ALA A 72 -10.28 -9.92 -18.78
N LYS A 73 -9.75 -8.75 -19.11
CA LYS A 73 -10.32 -7.41 -18.83
C LYS A 73 -10.84 -7.25 -17.39
N PRO A 74 -10.02 -7.50 -16.36
CA PRO A 74 -10.41 -7.24 -14.98
C PRO A 74 -10.62 -5.74 -14.75
N ASP A 75 -11.61 -5.37 -13.93
CA ASP A 75 -11.80 -3.98 -13.52
C ASP A 75 -10.76 -3.56 -12.47
N VAL A 76 -10.32 -4.51 -11.63
CA VAL A 76 -9.27 -4.32 -10.62
C VAL A 76 -8.44 -5.60 -10.42
N ILE A 77 -7.13 -5.43 -10.25
CA ILE A 77 -6.15 -6.52 -10.07
C ILE A 77 -5.35 -6.26 -8.79
N GLY A 78 -5.41 -7.19 -7.83
CA GLY A 78 -4.42 -7.29 -6.77
C GLY A 78 -3.19 -8.06 -7.27
N THR A 79 -2.04 -7.39 -7.34
CA THR A 79 -0.78 -8.00 -7.81
C THR A 79 0.19 -8.23 -6.65
N GLN A 80 1.03 -9.26 -6.76
CA GLN A 80 2.10 -9.57 -5.80
C GLN A 80 3.42 -9.78 -6.56
N GLU A 81 4.56 -9.74 -5.85
CA GLU A 81 5.93 -9.93 -6.37
C GLU A 81 6.46 -8.96 -7.44
N GLY A 82 5.63 -8.10 -8.03
CA GLY A 82 6.12 -7.13 -9.01
C GLY A 82 7.11 -6.14 -8.38
N ILE A 83 8.37 -6.17 -8.80
CA ILE A 83 9.34 -5.09 -8.48
C ILE A 83 9.09 -3.86 -9.36
N ASP A 84 9.65 -2.70 -9.01
CA ASP A 84 9.41 -1.41 -9.69
C ASP A 84 9.45 -1.50 -11.24
N ARG A 85 10.46 -2.19 -11.79
CA ARG A 85 10.55 -2.44 -13.23
C ARG A 85 9.32 -3.18 -13.79
N GLN A 86 8.83 -4.22 -13.12
CA GLN A 86 7.65 -4.99 -13.58
C GLN A 86 6.38 -4.14 -13.50
N ILE A 87 6.25 -3.33 -12.44
CA ILE A 87 5.13 -2.39 -12.27
C ILE A 87 5.15 -1.32 -13.37
N LYS A 88 6.32 -0.77 -13.70
CA LYS A 88 6.52 0.22 -14.79
C LYS A 88 6.33 -0.39 -16.18
N ASP A 89 6.76 -1.64 -16.37
CA ASP A 89 6.52 -2.40 -17.60
C ASP A 89 5.01 -2.62 -17.82
N LEU A 90 4.25 -2.96 -16.76
CA LEU A 90 2.78 -3.09 -16.82
C LEU A 90 2.06 -1.75 -16.99
N GLU A 91 2.52 -0.67 -16.33
CA GLU A 91 1.99 0.70 -16.51
C GLU A 91 2.10 1.16 -17.98
N ALA A 92 3.21 0.87 -18.64
CA ALA A 92 3.40 1.16 -20.06
C ALA A 92 2.58 0.24 -20.99
N ASP A 93 2.39 -1.02 -20.60
CA ASP A 93 1.64 -2.00 -21.40
C ASP A 93 0.11 -1.83 -21.31
N LEU A 94 -0.41 -1.24 -20.22
CA LEU A 94 -1.83 -1.17 -19.88
C LEU A 94 -2.33 0.28 -19.74
N PRO A 95 -2.34 1.09 -20.81
CA PRO A 95 -2.58 2.54 -20.73
C PRO A 95 -3.99 2.94 -20.24
N ASP A 96 -5.00 2.05 -20.30
CA ASP A 96 -6.33 2.27 -19.71
C ASP A 96 -6.38 2.05 -18.19
N TYR A 97 -5.35 1.43 -17.61
CA TYR A 97 -5.25 1.16 -16.19
C TYR A 97 -4.47 2.26 -15.45
N GLY A 98 -4.84 2.48 -14.20
CA GLY A 98 -4.03 3.15 -13.19
C GLY A 98 -3.56 2.11 -12.20
N TRP A 99 -2.60 2.45 -11.35
CA TRP A 99 -2.17 1.56 -10.27
C TRP A 99 -1.83 2.35 -9.01
N ILE A 100 -1.92 1.66 -7.88
CA ILE A 100 -1.65 2.18 -6.54
C ILE A 100 -0.78 1.16 -5.80
N GLY A 101 0.36 1.60 -5.26
CA GLY A 101 1.27 0.72 -4.53
C GLY A 101 2.56 1.44 -4.14
N VAL A 102 3.18 0.96 -3.07
CA VAL A 102 4.56 1.30 -2.69
C VAL A 102 5.34 0.00 -2.58
N GLY A 103 6.64 0.03 -2.90
CA GLY A 103 7.52 -1.11 -2.70
C GLY A 103 7.64 -1.41 -1.20
N ARG A 104 7.64 -2.70 -0.83
CA ARG A 104 7.63 -3.13 0.59
C ARG A 104 8.84 -2.68 1.40
N GLU A 105 9.89 -2.19 0.75
CA GLU A 105 11.14 -1.75 1.37
C GLU A 105 11.18 -0.21 1.48
N GLY A 106 10.15 0.47 0.98
CA GLY A 106 9.97 1.92 0.97
C GLY A 106 10.22 2.51 -0.42
N GLY A 107 9.37 3.46 -0.83
CA GLY A 107 9.49 4.09 -2.14
C GLY A 107 9.26 3.10 -3.27
N ASN A 108 10.25 2.91 -4.12
CA ASN A 108 10.23 1.94 -5.21
C ASN A 108 11.08 0.67 -4.96
N LEU A 109 11.41 0.37 -3.70
CA LEU A 109 12.29 -0.76 -3.36
C LEU A 109 11.53 -2.01 -2.89
N GLY A 110 12.04 -3.16 -3.31
CA GLY A 110 11.46 -4.49 -3.10
C GLY A 110 10.24 -4.78 -3.98
N GLU A 111 9.58 -5.89 -3.68
CA GLU A 111 8.31 -6.27 -4.31
C GLU A 111 7.16 -5.37 -3.84
N TYR A 112 6.21 -5.11 -4.74
CA TYR A 112 4.98 -4.37 -4.48
C TYR A 112 3.79 -5.32 -4.26
N MET A 113 2.86 -4.88 -3.41
CA MET A 113 1.48 -5.39 -3.38
C MET A 113 0.57 -4.39 -4.11
N ALA A 114 0.86 -4.14 -5.39
CA ALA A 114 0.20 -3.08 -6.16
C ALA A 114 -1.24 -3.47 -6.57
N ILE A 115 -2.13 -2.48 -6.59
CA ILE A 115 -3.51 -2.62 -7.06
C ILE A 115 -3.65 -1.86 -8.38
N PHE A 116 -3.82 -2.56 -9.50
CA PHE A 116 -4.15 -1.98 -10.80
C PHE A 116 -5.67 -1.86 -10.95
N TYR A 117 -6.17 -0.81 -11.60
CA TYR A 117 -7.60 -0.56 -11.77
C TYR A 117 -7.92 0.13 -13.11
N ASN A 118 -9.06 -0.21 -13.71
CA ASN A 118 -9.59 0.41 -14.93
C ASN A 118 -10.00 1.87 -14.64
N LYS A 119 -9.30 2.86 -15.21
CA LYS A 119 -9.53 4.29 -14.95
C LYS A 119 -10.87 4.80 -15.49
N GLN A 120 -11.46 4.11 -16.46
CA GLN A 120 -12.75 4.49 -17.03
C GLN A 120 -13.92 4.12 -16.11
N ARG A 121 -13.73 3.10 -15.25
CA ARG A 121 -14.76 2.60 -14.33
C ARG A 121 -14.50 2.89 -12.86
N LEU A 122 -13.26 2.77 -12.38
CA LEU A 122 -12.96 2.83 -10.95
C LEU A 122 -12.23 4.13 -10.59
N LYS A 123 -12.84 4.89 -9.68
CA LYS A 123 -12.28 6.12 -9.11
C LYS A 123 -11.79 5.83 -7.68
N PRO A 124 -10.49 5.95 -7.37
CA PRO A 124 -10.02 5.87 -5.99
C PRO A 124 -10.53 7.06 -5.17
N LEU A 125 -11.01 6.80 -3.95
CA LEU A 125 -11.53 7.80 -3.01
C LEU A 125 -10.68 7.95 -1.74
N GLU A 126 -10.00 6.90 -1.31
CA GLU A 126 -9.23 6.81 -0.06
C GLU A 126 -8.27 5.62 -0.17
N GLN A 127 -7.11 5.65 0.48
CA GLN A 127 -6.17 4.52 0.50
C GLN A 127 -5.12 4.65 1.61
N ASP A 128 -4.50 3.55 1.98
CA ASP A 128 -3.29 3.51 2.83
C ASP A 128 -2.48 2.21 2.61
N HIS A 129 -1.29 2.16 3.19
CA HIS A 129 -0.38 1.01 3.14
C HIS A 129 0.18 0.72 4.54
N PHE A 130 0.26 -0.55 4.94
CA PHE A 130 0.81 -0.92 6.25
C PHE A 130 1.60 -2.23 6.24
N TRP A 131 2.60 -2.31 7.10
CA TRP A 131 3.49 -3.46 7.22
C TRP A 131 2.97 -4.50 8.22
N LEU A 132 3.23 -5.76 7.93
CA LEU A 132 2.77 -6.90 8.71
C LEU A 132 3.79 -7.22 9.81
N SER A 133 3.80 -6.38 10.84
CA SER A 133 4.63 -6.52 12.05
C SER A 133 4.00 -5.83 13.27
N ASP A 134 4.64 -5.91 14.44
CA ASP A 134 4.26 -5.15 15.65
C ASP A 134 4.29 -3.61 15.48
N ARG A 135 4.74 -3.10 14.31
CA ARG A 135 4.88 -1.65 14.01
C ARG A 135 4.33 -1.33 12.62
N PRO A 136 3.03 -1.47 12.35
CA PRO A 136 2.48 -1.43 10.99
C PRO A 136 2.70 -0.11 10.24
N LYS A 137 2.83 1.01 10.95
CA LYS A 137 3.14 2.35 10.38
C LYS A 137 4.64 2.61 10.17
N LEU A 138 5.49 1.62 10.41
CA LEU A 138 6.91 1.70 10.09
C LEU A 138 7.15 0.99 8.76
N ILE A 139 7.60 1.78 7.79
CA ILE A 139 8.06 1.31 6.47
C ILE A 139 9.06 0.17 6.65
N SER A 140 8.78 -0.89 5.92
CA SER A 140 9.62 -2.08 5.83
C SER A 140 9.89 -2.82 7.14
N SER A 141 8.98 -2.72 8.10
CA SER A 141 9.10 -3.41 9.38
C SER A 141 8.85 -4.93 9.25
N VAL A 142 9.77 -5.72 9.80
CA VAL A 142 9.64 -7.17 10.05
C VAL A 142 9.29 -7.45 11.51
N GLY A 143 8.69 -8.63 11.76
CA GLY A 143 8.26 -9.09 13.07
C GLY A 143 7.82 -10.57 13.03
N TRP A 144 7.74 -11.21 14.20
CA TRP A 144 7.16 -12.57 14.31
C TRP A 144 7.88 -13.67 13.52
N GLY A 145 9.14 -13.44 13.13
CA GLY A 145 10.02 -14.44 12.52
C GLY A 145 10.12 -14.38 10.99
N ASN A 146 9.38 -13.50 10.30
CA ASN A 146 9.68 -13.25 8.90
C ASN A 146 11.04 -12.54 8.75
N ARG A 147 11.77 -12.88 7.68
CA ARG A 147 13.00 -12.16 7.29
C ARG A 147 12.73 -11.09 6.25
N ILE A 148 11.71 -11.31 5.42
CA ILE A 148 11.31 -10.46 4.32
C ILE A 148 10.14 -9.58 4.79
N PRO A 149 10.20 -8.25 4.64
CA PRO A 149 9.08 -7.37 4.95
C PRO A 149 7.84 -7.80 4.16
N ARG A 150 6.71 -7.99 4.83
CA ARG A 150 5.41 -8.23 4.18
C ARG A 150 4.49 -7.04 4.52
N MET A 151 3.58 -6.70 3.62
CA MET A 151 2.73 -5.51 3.76
C MET A 151 1.41 -5.66 3.00
N VAL A 152 0.49 -4.75 3.29
CA VAL A 152 -0.82 -4.60 2.67
C VAL A 152 -0.90 -3.25 1.97
N THR A 153 -1.53 -3.23 0.79
CA THR A 153 -2.08 -2.02 0.16
C THR A 153 -3.60 -2.10 0.24
N TRP A 154 -4.29 -1.00 0.52
CA TRP A 154 -5.75 -0.96 0.33
C TRP A 154 -6.21 0.36 -0.29
N VAL A 155 -7.32 0.30 -1.02
CA VAL A 155 -7.96 1.43 -1.71
C VAL A 155 -9.47 1.31 -1.59
N ARG A 156 -10.15 2.38 -1.16
CA ARG A 156 -11.59 2.54 -1.33
C ARG A 156 -11.87 3.08 -2.72
N PHE A 157 -12.53 2.29 -3.57
CA PHE A 157 -12.97 2.71 -4.90
C PHE A 157 -14.45 3.13 -4.89
N GLN A 158 -14.81 3.98 -5.84
CA GLN A 158 -16.17 4.14 -6.35
C GLN A 158 -16.26 3.50 -7.74
N ASP A 159 -17.27 2.66 -7.95
CA ASP A 159 -17.62 2.12 -9.27
C ASP A 159 -18.49 3.14 -10.00
N MET A 160 -17.93 3.80 -11.02
CA MET A 160 -18.57 4.89 -11.75
C MET A 160 -19.80 4.44 -12.57
N HIS A 161 -20.03 3.14 -12.76
CA HIS A 161 -21.23 2.63 -13.43
C HIS A 161 -22.49 2.65 -12.54
N ASN A 162 -22.33 2.52 -11.23
CA ASN A 162 -23.46 2.35 -10.29
C ASN A 162 -23.30 3.17 -8.99
N LEU A 163 -22.22 3.94 -8.88
CA LEU A 163 -21.80 4.83 -7.79
C LEU A 163 -21.59 4.16 -6.42
N LYS A 164 -21.70 2.82 -6.32
CA LYS A 164 -21.42 2.04 -5.12
C LYS A 164 -19.91 2.11 -4.80
N THR A 165 -19.57 2.06 -3.52
CA THR A 165 -18.18 2.02 -3.04
C THR A 165 -17.82 0.64 -2.51
N PHE A 166 -16.53 0.30 -2.58
CA PHE A 166 -15.96 -0.90 -1.96
C PHE A 166 -14.49 -0.66 -1.59
N TYR A 167 -13.98 -1.39 -0.61
CA TYR A 167 -12.55 -1.47 -0.35
C TYR A 167 -11.94 -2.65 -1.10
N MET A 168 -10.87 -2.40 -1.87
CA MET A 168 -9.94 -3.41 -2.35
C MET A 168 -8.76 -3.47 -1.39
N VAL A 169 -8.41 -4.64 -0.88
CA VAL A 169 -7.28 -4.89 0.01
C VAL A 169 -6.40 -5.95 -0.65
N ASN A 170 -5.08 -5.76 -0.68
CA ASN A 170 -4.16 -6.65 -1.38
C ASN A 170 -2.91 -6.96 -0.53
N THR A 171 -2.51 -8.23 -0.47
CA THR A 171 -1.43 -8.72 0.41
C THR A 171 -0.55 -9.80 -0.25
N HIS A 172 0.64 -10.04 0.32
CA HIS A 172 1.46 -11.25 0.10
C HIS A 172 1.99 -11.68 1.48
N LEU A 173 1.53 -12.82 2.00
CA LEU A 173 1.92 -13.31 3.33
C LEU A 173 3.28 -14.02 3.33
N ASP A 174 3.87 -14.23 4.51
CA ASP A 174 5.20 -14.83 4.60
C ASP A 174 5.25 -16.31 4.22
N HIS A 175 6.28 -16.74 3.51
CA HIS A 175 6.40 -18.14 3.06
C HIS A 175 7.13 -19.02 4.09
N GLU A 176 8.13 -18.49 4.80
CA GLU A 176 8.88 -19.25 5.83
C GLU A 176 8.10 -19.36 7.15
N SER A 177 7.67 -18.24 7.74
CA SER A 177 7.16 -18.19 9.12
C SER A 177 5.63 -18.31 9.20
N GLU A 178 5.16 -19.47 9.64
CA GLU A 178 3.74 -19.67 9.98
C GLU A 178 3.26 -18.71 11.08
N ALA A 179 4.09 -18.43 12.09
CA ALA A 179 3.77 -17.48 13.15
C ALA A 179 3.61 -16.05 12.61
N ALA A 180 4.37 -15.67 11.58
CA ALA A 180 4.18 -14.41 10.87
C ALA A 180 2.89 -14.43 10.04
N ARG A 181 2.58 -15.52 9.32
CA ARG A 181 1.30 -15.67 8.59
C ARG A 181 0.09 -15.53 9.52
N GLN A 182 0.05 -16.25 10.63
CA GLN A 182 -1.07 -16.21 11.60
C GLN A 182 -1.28 -14.79 12.15
N LYS A 183 -0.22 -14.12 12.60
CA LYS A 183 -0.33 -12.75 13.12
C LYS A 183 -0.62 -11.70 12.04
N SER A 184 -0.15 -11.91 10.82
CA SER A 184 -0.53 -11.10 9.65
C SER A 184 -2.02 -11.20 9.37
N ALA A 185 -2.57 -12.43 9.41
CA ALA A 185 -4.00 -12.67 9.24
C ALA A 185 -4.84 -11.95 10.32
N GLN A 186 -4.39 -11.96 11.58
CA GLN A 186 -5.05 -11.21 12.65
C GLN A 186 -4.98 -9.69 12.43
N LEU A 187 -3.80 -9.13 12.10
CA LEU A 187 -3.66 -7.70 11.84
C LEU A 187 -4.49 -7.24 10.63
N ILE A 188 -4.63 -8.08 9.60
CA ILE A 188 -5.53 -7.85 8.47
C ILE A 188 -6.99 -7.89 8.93
N ALA A 189 -7.37 -8.88 9.74
CA ALA A 189 -8.71 -9.02 10.29
C ALA A 189 -9.12 -7.82 11.17
N ASP A 190 -8.23 -7.38 12.06
CA ASP A 190 -8.41 -6.20 12.91
C ASP A 190 -8.56 -4.93 12.05
N THR A 191 -7.73 -4.79 11.02
CA THR A 191 -7.79 -3.64 10.10
C THR A 191 -9.11 -3.62 9.32
N ILE A 192 -9.51 -4.75 8.72
CA ILE A 192 -10.78 -4.89 8.00
C ILE A 192 -11.98 -4.63 8.94
N SER A 193 -11.91 -5.05 10.21
CA SER A 193 -12.93 -4.78 11.22
C SER A 193 -13.03 -3.30 11.61
N SER A 194 -12.00 -2.50 11.34
CA SER A 194 -11.98 -1.04 11.55
C SER A 194 -12.43 -0.21 10.34
N LEU A 195 -12.55 -0.84 9.15
CA LEU A 195 -13.13 -0.22 7.95
C LEU A 195 -14.66 -0.16 8.04
N ASP A 196 -15.26 0.88 7.46
CA ASP A 196 -16.71 1.14 7.44
C ASP A 196 -17.53 -0.15 7.18
N PRO A 197 -18.36 -0.62 8.13
CA PRO A 197 -19.07 -1.89 8.03
C PRO A 197 -20.23 -1.89 7.02
N ASP A 198 -20.77 -0.71 6.63
CA ASP A 198 -21.79 -0.61 5.56
C ASP A 198 -21.15 -0.75 4.15
N VAL A 199 -19.82 -0.66 4.03
CA VAL A 199 -19.07 -0.76 2.76
C VAL A 199 -18.47 -2.16 2.55
N PRO A 200 -18.70 -2.82 1.39
CA PRO A 200 -18.07 -4.10 1.06
C PRO A 200 -16.54 -4.05 1.04
N VAL A 201 -15.89 -5.15 1.45
CA VAL A 201 -14.43 -5.31 1.39
C VAL A 201 -14.11 -6.53 0.54
N ILE A 202 -13.15 -6.40 -0.36
CA ILE A 202 -12.61 -7.46 -1.21
C ILE A 202 -11.13 -7.58 -0.87
N LEU A 203 -10.69 -8.74 -0.39
CA LEU A 203 -9.31 -9.03 -0.01
C LEU A 203 -8.71 -10.03 -0.99
N THR A 204 -7.68 -9.61 -1.71
CA THR A 204 -6.86 -10.45 -2.60
C THR A 204 -5.48 -10.70 -2.01
N GLY A 205 -4.84 -11.78 -2.46
CA GLY A 205 -3.43 -11.98 -2.16
C GLY A 205 -2.93 -13.38 -2.47
N ASP A 206 -1.61 -13.50 -2.39
CA ASP A 206 -0.93 -14.77 -2.14
C ASP A 206 -0.83 -14.95 -0.60
N PHE A 207 -1.48 -15.98 -0.08
CA PHE A 207 -1.54 -16.28 1.36
C PHE A 207 -0.46 -17.28 1.81
N ASN A 208 0.30 -17.85 0.87
CA ASN A 208 1.36 -18.84 1.11
C ASN A 208 0.93 -20.01 2.02
N THR A 209 -0.35 -20.39 1.94
CA THR A 209 -0.98 -21.41 2.77
C THR A 209 -2.30 -21.86 2.15
N THR A 210 -2.78 -23.05 2.51
CA THR A 210 -4.01 -23.65 1.97
C THR A 210 -5.24 -23.36 2.84
N PRO A 211 -6.48 -23.48 2.31
CA PRO A 211 -7.72 -23.07 2.98
C PRO A 211 -8.17 -24.00 4.13
N ASP A 212 -7.25 -24.79 4.68
CA ASP A 212 -7.37 -25.66 5.85
C ASP A 212 -6.64 -25.10 7.09
N GLY A 213 -5.65 -24.22 6.90
CA GLY A 213 -4.79 -23.68 7.96
C GLY A 213 -5.37 -22.50 8.75
N ALA A 214 -4.74 -22.18 9.89
CA ALA A 214 -5.18 -21.16 10.85
C ALA A 214 -5.41 -19.76 10.24
N VAL A 215 -4.66 -19.38 9.20
CA VAL A 215 -4.86 -18.12 8.44
C VAL A 215 -6.28 -18.03 7.87
N TYR A 216 -6.75 -19.11 7.25
CA TYR A 216 -8.10 -19.19 6.68
C TYR A 216 -9.16 -19.24 7.80
N GLN A 217 -8.82 -19.83 8.95
CA GLN A 217 -9.71 -19.83 10.12
C GLN A 217 -9.92 -18.40 10.66
N THR A 218 -8.85 -17.62 10.82
CA THR A 218 -8.90 -16.21 11.26
C THR A 218 -9.67 -15.32 10.30
N LEU A 219 -9.44 -15.44 8.98
CA LEU A 219 -10.05 -14.55 7.98
C LEU A 219 -11.47 -14.95 7.58
N VAL A 220 -11.77 -16.25 7.50
CA VAL A 220 -13.04 -16.77 6.95
C VAL A 220 -13.90 -17.46 8.00
N GLN A 221 -13.37 -18.45 8.72
CA GLN A 221 -14.19 -19.27 9.65
C GLN A 221 -14.62 -18.50 10.93
N SER A 222 -14.01 -17.35 11.19
CA SER A 222 -14.45 -16.35 12.18
C SER A 222 -15.78 -15.66 11.80
N GLY A 223 -16.22 -15.77 10.54
CA GLY A 223 -17.37 -15.03 10.00
C GLY A 223 -17.03 -13.60 9.56
N LEU A 224 -15.76 -13.19 9.53
CA LEU A 224 -15.35 -11.86 9.09
C LEU A 224 -15.41 -11.69 7.56
N MET A 225 -15.06 -12.72 6.81
CA MET A 225 -15.10 -12.74 5.34
C MET A 225 -15.58 -14.11 4.84
N GLU A 226 -15.94 -14.17 3.56
CA GLU A 226 -16.33 -15.38 2.85
C GLU A 226 -15.41 -15.57 1.64
N ASP A 227 -14.97 -16.80 1.34
CA ASP A 227 -14.17 -17.07 0.14
C ASP A 227 -15.07 -17.10 -1.11
N ALA A 228 -14.81 -16.18 -2.03
CA ALA A 228 -15.60 -16.01 -3.24
C ALA A 228 -15.53 -17.24 -4.15
N PHE A 229 -14.47 -18.07 -4.06
CA PHE A 229 -14.43 -19.35 -4.76
C PHE A 229 -15.59 -20.27 -4.34
N PHE A 230 -15.89 -20.35 -3.04
CA PHE A 230 -16.99 -21.19 -2.56
C PHE A 230 -18.35 -20.55 -2.84
N GLN A 231 -18.48 -19.21 -2.70
CA GLN A 231 -19.74 -18.52 -3.00
C GLN A 231 -20.11 -18.44 -4.48
N ALA A 232 -19.14 -18.56 -5.41
CA ALA A 232 -19.39 -18.39 -6.83
C ALA A 232 -20.43 -19.39 -7.39
N HIS A 233 -21.50 -18.87 -8.00
CA HIS A 233 -22.55 -19.69 -8.64
C HIS A 233 -22.02 -20.57 -9.78
N GLN A 234 -21.00 -20.10 -10.51
CA GLN A 234 -20.23 -20.87 -11.47
C GLN A 234 -18.76 -20.91 -11.05
N LYS A 235 -18.15 -22.09 -11.07
CA LYS A 235 -16.71 -22.27 -10.86
C LYS A 235 -16.11 -22.84 -12.15
N ILE A 236 -14.88 -22.45 -12.48
CA ILE A 236 -14.15 -22.87 -13.69
C ILE A 236 -12.73 -23.23 -13.28
N HIS A 237 -12.30 -24.44 -13.66
CA HIS A 237 -11.03 -25.03 -13.22
C HIS A 237 -10.90 -25.09 -11.68
N ASP A 238 -11.98 -25.48 -11.01
CA ASP A 238 -12.07 -25.65 -9.56
C ASP A 238 -11.43 -26.96 -9.05
N ASP A 239 -11.01 -27.80 -9.98
CA ASP A 239 -10.13 -28.96 -9.77
C ASP A 239 -8.64 -28.58 -9.66
N LEU A 240 -8.23 -27.34 -9.99
CA LEU A 240 -6.83 -26.89 -10.00
C LEU A 240 -6.42 -26.11 -8.74
N GLY A 241 -5.18 -26.30 -8.30
CA GLY A 241 -4.51 -25.39 -7.37
C GLY A 241 -3.94 -24.17 -8.10
N THR A 242 -3.50 -23.15 -7.36
CA THR A 242 -3.10 -21.86 -7.97
C THR A 242 -1.61 -21.75 -8.28
N PHE A 243 -0.74 -22.53 -7.64
CA PHE A 243 0.72 -22.48 -7.87
C PHE A 243 1.19 -23.70 -8.68
N HIS A 244 1.74 -23.47 -9.88
CA HIS A 244 2.16 -24.53 -10.81
C HIS A 244 3.68 -24.61 -11.05
N ASN A 245 4.48 -23.63 -10.60
CA ASN A 245 5.95 -23.64 -10.71
C ASN A 245 6.48 -23.90 -12.14
N TYR A 246 5.72 -23.43 -13.14
CA TYR A 246 5.90 -23.72 -14.58
C TYR A 246 5.88 -25.21 -14.99
N LYS A 247 5.54 -26.14 -14.08
CA LYS A 247 5.85 -27.59 -14.20
C LYS A 247 4.67 -28.52 -13.96
N ASP A 248 3.82 -28.24 -12.97
CA ASP A 248 2.62 -29.02 -12.67
C ASP A 248 1.36 -28.25 -13.10
N PRO A 249 0.76 -28.54 -14.27
CA PRO A 249 -0.42 -27.82 -14.72
C PRO A 249 -1.65 -28.04 -13.83
N THR A 250 -1.64 -29.02 -12.91
CA THR A 250 -2.72 -29.21 -11.92
C THR A 250 -2.61 -28.27 -10.71
N GLY A 251 -1.45 -27.66 -10.50
CA GLY A 251 -1.14 -26.84 -9.33
C GLY A 251 -1.25 -27.59 -7.99
N GLY A 252 -1.07 -28.92 -7.98
CA GLY A 252 -1.37 -29.78 -6.84
C GLY A 252 -2.86 -30.04 -6.57
N GLY A 253 -3.76 -29.60 -7.46
CA GLY A 253 -5.21 -29.79 -7.40
C GLY A 253 -5.96 -28.81 -6.48
N GLY A 254 -7.29 -28.75 -6.59
CA GLY A 254 -8.17 -27.71 -6.00
C GLY A 254 -8.11 -27.49 -4.48
N ALA A 255 -7.50 -28.40 -3.73
CA ALA A 255 -7.18 -28.22 -2.31
C ALA A 255 -5.91 -27.36 -2.07
N LYS A 256 -5.16 -27.04 -3.14
CA LYS A 256 -3.87 -26.31 -3.14
C LYS A 256 -3.96 -24.91 -3.74
N ARG A 257 -5.13 -24.26 -3.60
CA ARG A 257 -5.26 -22.81 -3.79
C ARG A 257 -4.53 -22.08 -2.65
N ILE A 258 -3.49 -21.32 -2.97
CA ILE A 258 -2.81 -20.40 -2.04
C ILE A 258 -3.09 -18.92 -2.35
N ASP A 259 -3.61 -18.65 -3.55
CA ASP A 259 -4.08 -17.34 -3.99
C ASP A 259 -5.60 -17.29 -3.83
N TRP A 260 -6.11 -16.33 -3.06
CA TRP A 260 -7.54 -16.25 -2.73
C TRP A 260 -8.15 -14.87 -3.05
N ILE A 261 -9.47 -14.86 -3.24
CA ILE A 261 -10.30 -13.66 -3.28
C ILE A 261 -11.37 -13.83 -2.21
N LEU A 262 -11.23 -13.12 -1.09
CA LEU A 262 -12.17 -13.13 0.03
C LEU A 262 -13.04 -11.88 -0.01
N SER A 263 -14.28 -11.95 0.48
CA SER A 263 -15.22 -10.82 0.48
C SER A 263 -15.99 -10.67 1.80
N ARG A 264 -16.23 -9.43 2.23
CA ARG A 264 -17.09 -9.05 3.37
C ARG A 264 -18.23 -8.16 2.87
N GLY A 265 -19.43 -8.38 3.40
CA GLY A 265 -20.61 -7.57 3.12
C GLY A 265 -21.43 -8.11 1.94
N LYS A 266 -22.41 -7.34 1.47
CA LYS A 266 -23.39 -7.81 0.49
C LYS A 266 -22.82 -7.81 -0.93
N VAL A 267 -22.23 -8.93 -1.32
CA VAL A 267 -21.78 -9.20 -2.70
C VAL A 267 -22.47 -10.46 -3.24
N ASN A 268 -22.82 -10.45 -4.52
CA ASN A 268 -23.34 -11.61 -5.23
C ASN A 268 -22.25 -12.15 -6.16
N VAL A 269 -21.69 -13.33 -5.85
CA VAL A 269 -20.56 -13.89 -6.59
C VAL A 269 -21.06 -14.75 -7.74
N VAL A 270 -20.92 -14.25 -8.97
CA VAL A 270 -21.49 -14.87 -10.17
C VAL A 270 -20.59 -15.97 -10.71
N ARG A 271 -19.27 -15.73 -10.76
CA ARG A 271 -18.29 -16.66 -11.35
C ARG A 271 -16.95 -16.57 -10.63
N SER A 272 -16.26 -17.70 -10.46
CA SER A 272 -14.86 -17.78 -10.09
C SER A 272 -14.11 -18.65 -11.10
N GLU A 273 -12.88 -18.28 -11.46
CA GLU A 273 -12.07 -18.98 -12.48
C GLU A 273 -10.58 -18.93 -12.12
N THR A 274 -9.94 -20.11 -12.13
CA THR A 274 -8.48 -20.23 -12.19
C THR A 274 -8.04 -20.07 -13.65
N VAL A 275 -7.32 -19.00 -13.99
CA VAL A 275 -7.02 -18.62 -15.37
C VAL A 275 -5.76 -19.33 -15.87
N THR A 276 -5.97 -20.36 -16.69
CA THR A 276 -4.92 -21.25 -17.23
C THR A 276 -4.25 -20.74 -18.52
N TYR A 277 -4.28 -19.42 -18.77
CA TYR A 277 -3.76 -18.83 -20.00
C TYR A 277 -2.22 -18.88 -20.08
N GLN A 278 -1.71 -19.43 -21.18
CA GLN A 278 -0.29 -19.51 -21.53
C GLN A 278 -0.15 -19.54 -23.06
N GLN A 279 1.00 -19.12 -23.58
CA GLN A 279 1.29 -19.11 -25.03
C GLN A 279 2.48 -20.03 -25.33
N ASP A 280 2.30 -21.08 -26.12
CA ASP A 280 3.39 -21.96 -26.60
C ASP A 280 4.29 -22.57 -25.49
N GLY A 281 3.76 -22.76 -24.28
CA GLY A 281 4.47 -23.21 -23.08
C GLY A 281 5.01 -22.09 -22.18
N GLN A 282 4.91 -20.84 -22.63
CA GLN A 282 5.26 -19.63 -21.89
C GLN A 282 4.06 -19.19 -21.04
N TYR A 283 4.16 -19.35 -19.72
CA TYR A 283 3.17 -18.85 -18.77
C TYR A 283 3.42 -17.35 -18.48
N PRO A 284 2.43 -16.61 -17.94
CA PRO A 284 2.60 -15.24 -17.48
C PRO A 284 3.30 -15.15 -16.09
N SER A 285 3.20 -16.20 -15.28
CA SER A 285 3.76 -16.33 -13.92
C SER A 285 3.91 -17.81 -13.56
N ASP A 286 4.48 -18.14 -12.40
CA ASP A 286 4.43 -19.50 -11.83
C ASP A 286 3.15 -19.79 -11.00
N HIS A 287 2.29 -18.76 -10.84
CA HIS A 287 0.92 -18.86 -10.36
C HIS A 287 -0.09 -18.65 -11.50
N TYR A 288 -1.21 -19.37 -11.46
CA TYR A 288 -2.40 -19.06 -12.23
C TYR A 288 -3.13 -17.87 -11.58
N PRO A 289 -3.42 -16.78 -12.32
CA PRO A 289 -4.28 -15.72 -11.80
C PRO A 289 -5.68 -16.25 -11.50
N VAL A 290 -6.25 -15.87 -10.36
CA VAL A 290 -7.66 -16.19 -10.03
C VAL A 290 -8.51 -14.97 -10.33
N THR A 291 -9.65 -15.16 -10.99
CA THR A 291 -10.63 -14.11 -11.24
C THR A 291 -11.98 -14.41 -10.59
N VAL A 292 -12.70 -13.34 -10.25
CA VAL A 292 -14.06 -13.39 -9.72
C VAL A 292 -14.91 -12.32 -10.40
N ASP A 293 -16.03 -12.73 -11.00
CA ASP A 293 -17.11 -11.82 -11.40
C ASP A 293 -18.11 -11.71 -10.25
N LEU A 294 -18.29 -10.51 -9.67
CA LEU A 294 -19.28 -10.27 -8.63
C LEU A 294 -20.16 -9.05 -8.92
N VAL A 295 -21.27 -8.92 -8.21
CA VAL A 295 -22.11 -7.71 -8.20
C VAL A 295 -22.16 -7.18 -6.77
N LEU A 296 -21.74 -5.93 -6.57
CA LEU A 296 -21.93 -5.21 -5.32
C LEU A 296 -23.43 -4.97 -5.12
N GLN A 297 -24.03 -5.42 -4.02
CA GLN A 297 -25.45 -5.17 -3.77
C GLN A 297 -25.68 -3.81 -3.11
N LYS A 298 -26.92 -3.32 -3.13
CA LYS A 298 -27.30 -2.02 -2.55
C LYS A 298 -27.11 -1.99 -1.02
N ALA A 299 -26.22 -1.10 -0.57
CA ALA A 299 -26.04 -0.78 0.85
C ALA A 299 -27.31 -0.14 1.45
N SER A 300 -27.42 -0.16 2.79
CA SER A 300 -28.61 0.35 3.51
C SER A 300 -28.82 1.86 3.36
N LYS A 301 -27.74 2.60 3.06
CA LYS A 301 -27.70 4.04 2.83
C LYS A 301 -26.96 4.32 1.53
N SER A 302 -27.43 5.31 0.76
CA SER A 302 -26.60 5.96 -0.25
C SER A 302 -25.59 6.88 0.46
N VAL A 303 -24.33 6.44 0.57
CA VAL A 303 -23.26 7.24 1.15
C VAL A 303 -22.80 8.26 0.10
N ASP A 304 -23.21 9.52 0.26
CA ASP A 304 -22.95 10.61 -0.70
C ASP A 304 -21.51 11.15 -0.64
N GLU A 305 -20.53 10.28 -0.30
CA GLU A 305 -19.11 10.60 -0.21
C GLU A 305 -18.41 10.50 -1.57
N THR A 306 -18.74 11.43 -2.47
CA THR A 306 -17.99 11.62 -3.73
C THR A 306 -16.61 12.25 -3.52
N THR A 307 -16.34 12.75 -2.30
CA THR A 307 -15.10 13.40 -1.86
C THR A 307 -13.93 12.41 -1.87
N VAL A 308 -12.89 12.73 -2.65
CA VAL A 308 -11.60 12.04 -2.54
C VAL A 308 -10.92 12.53 -1.27
N LYS A 309 -10.77 11.65 -0.28
CA LYS A 309 -9.87 11.84 0.84
C LYS A 309 -8.45 11.73 0.28
N GLN A 310 -7.75 12.85 0.21
CA GLN A 310 -6.32 12.85 -0.07
C GLN A 310 -5.59 11.99 0.98
N PRO A 311 -4.51 11.27 0.62
CA PRO A 311 -3.64 10.62 1.59
C PRO A 311 -3.25 11.60 2.69
N ALA A 312 -3.18 11.13 3.94
CA ALA A 312 -2.80 11.98 5.06
C ALA A 312 -1.42 12.60 4.78
N LYS A 313 -1.36 13.93 4.67
CA LYS A 313 -0.11 14.65 4.43
C LYS A 313 0.94 14.22 5.46
N SER A 314 2.11 13.79 4.99
CA SER A 314 3.29 13.64 5.86
C SER A 314 3.49 14.95 6.62
N ALA A 315 3.33 14.89 7.94
CA ALA A 315 3.37 16.07 8.81
C ALA A 315 4.77 16.71 8.83
N LEU A 316 5.79 15.91 8.57
CA LEU A 316 7.15 16.34 8.29
C LEU A 316 7.53 15.94 6.85
N LEU A 317 8.26 16.80 6.17
CA LEU A 317 8.97 16.49 4.91
C LEU A 317 10.47 16.60 5.14
N ILE A 318 11.29 15.83 4.42
CA ILE A 318 12.73 16.12 4.29
C ILE A 318 12.88 16.87 2.97
N THR A 319 13.43 18.09 3.01
CA THR A 319 13.54 19.00 1.86
C THR A 319 14.95 19.10 1.31
N GLU A 320 15.97 18.89 2.16
CA GLU A 320 17.37 18.99 1.77
C GLU A 320 18.27 18.06 2.60
N VAL A 321 19.32 17.50 1.99
CA VAL A 321 20.36 16.73 2.70
C VAL A 321 21.73 17.09 2.14
N VAL A 322 22.69 17.39 3.04
CA VAL A 322 24.12 17.57 2.70
C VAL A 322 24.94 16.43 3.34
N PRO A 323 25.09 15.29 2.65
CA PRO A 323 25.67 14.08 3.23
C PRO A 323 27.20 14.05 3.19
N ASN A 324 27.85 15.05 2.57
CA ASN A 324 29.29 15.24 2.57
C ASN A 324 29.62 16.74 2.74
N SER A 325 30.59 17.06 3.60
CA SER A 325 30.97 18.44 3.92
C SER A 325 32.48 18.57 4.12
N THR A 326 33.05 19.74 3.80
CA THR A 326 34.48 19.98 4.00
C THR A 326 34.80 19.97 5.49
N LYS A 327 35.87 19.28 5.90
CA LYS A 327 36.18 18.94 7.31
C LYS A 327 35.16 18.00 7.99
N GLY A 328 34.19 17.45 7.26
CA GLY A 328 33.32 16.34 7.68
C GLY A 328 32.34 16.62 8.83
N ASN A 329 32.23 17.87 9.27
CA ASN A 329 31.54 18.29 10.49
C ASN A 329 30.31 19.18 10.26
N TYR A 330 29.92 19.44 9.00
CA TYR A 330 28.78 20.31 8.66
C TYR A 330 27.65 19.55 7.94
N ASN A 331 27.60 18.23 8.09
CA ASN A 331 26.51 17.42 7.54
C ASN A 331 25.17 17.76 8.18
N TYR A 332 24.09 17.86 7.40
CA TYR A 332 22.75 18.07 7.95
C TYR A 332 21.65 17.41 7.11
N VAL A 333 20.46 17.34 7.73
CA VAL A 333 19.17 17.00 7.13
C VAL A 333 18.22 18.17 7.43
N GLU A 334 17.62 18.77 6.42
CA GLU A 334 16.57 19.77 6.58
C GLU A 334 15.19 19.11 6.64
N VAL A 335 14.33 19.62 7.53
CA VAL A 335 12.99 19.10 7.79
C VAL A 335 11.99 20.25 7.83
N VAL A 336 10.85 20.11 7.14
CA VAL A 336 9.76 21.10 7.15
C VAL A 336 8.51 20.54 7.78
N ASN A 337 7.82 21.35 8.57
CA ASN A 337 6.48 21.03 9.05
C ASN A 337 5.44 21.36 7.97
N ASN A 338 4.84 20.32 7.41
CA ASN A 338 3.82 20.36 6.36
C ASN A 338 2.40 20.12 6.93
N SER A 339 2.25 20.13 8.26
CA SER A 339 0.97 20.13 8.96
C SER A 339 0.50 21.55 9.32
N ASP A 340 -0.69 21.62 9.92
CA ASP A 340 -1.39 22.84 10.37
C ASP A 340 -1.16 23.17 11.86
N ARG A 341 -0.36 22.38 12.56
CA ARG A 341 -0.05 22.50 13.99
C ARG A 341 1.45 22.48 14.27
N ASP A 342 1.86 23.00 15.41
CA ASP A 342 3.23 22.86 15.90
C ASP A 342 3.59 21.38 16.13
N ILE A 343 4.83 21.01 15.80
CA ILE A 343 5.40 19.68 16.07
C ILE A 343 6.62 19.89 16.96
N ASP A 344 6.69 19.19 18.10
CA ASP A 344 7.91 19.07 18.88
C ASP A 344 8.73 17.88 18.34
N LEU A 345 9.99 18.12 17.99
CA LEU A 345 10.92 17.09 17.50
C LEU A 345 11.69 16.38 18.62
N ASP A 346 11.50 16.73 19.90
CA ASP A 346 12.18 16.03 21.00
C ASP A 346 11.80 14.53 21.04
N GLY A 347 12.81 13.67 21.19
CA GLY A 347 12.66 12.20 21.19
C GLY A 347 12.44 11.55 19.81
N TYR A 348 12.25 12.33 18.74
CA TYR A 348 12.29 11.84 17.36
C TYR A 348 13.69 11.32 17.03
N LYS A 349 13.82 10.46 16.02
CA LYS A 349 15.09 9.83 15.65
C LYS A 349 15.34 9.90 14.16
N LEU A 350 16.52 10.38 13.78
CA LEU A 350 17.08 10.13 12.45
C LEU A 350 17.64 8.70 12.42
N TYR A 351 17.13 7.90 11.48
CA TYR A 351 17.68 6.61 11.12
C TYR A 351 18.43 6.75 9.80
N TYR A 352 19.66 6.24 9.74
CA TYR A 352 20.54 6.34 8.57
C TYR A 352 21.06 4.97 8.14
N TYR A 353 20.94 4.68 6.85
CA TYR A 353 21.13 3.36 6.27
C TYR A 353 22.25 3.35 5.23
N TYR A 354 23.18 2.41 5.40
CA TYR A 354 24.37 2.25 4.55
C TYR A 354 24.11 1.50 3.23
N ASP A 355 22.97 0.84 3.12
CA ASP A 355 22.49 0.12 1.96
C ASP A 355 20.98 0.41 1.87
N PRO A 356 20.47 1.02 0.78
CA PRO A 356 19.05 1.32 0.65
C PRO A 356 18.26 0.08 0.21
N LEU A 357 18.90 -0.89 -0.45
CA LEU A 357 18.33 -2.17 -0.88
C LEU A 357 18.26 -3.18 0.29
N LEU A 358 18.76 -2.82 1.47
CA LEU A 358 18.54 -3.58 2.70
C LEU A 358 17.42 -2.93 3.55
N PRO A 359 16.19 -3.47 3.48
CA PRO A 359 14.97 -2.86 4.02
C PRO A 359 15.02 -2.34 5.47
N PHE A 360 15.23 -1.03 5.64
CA PHE A 360 15.18 -0.25 6.91
C PHE A 360 15.71 -0.97 8.17
N ASP A 361 16.73 -1.84 8.00
CA ASP A 361 17.17 -2.80 9.02
C ASP A 361 17.62 -2.09 10.31
N LYS A 362 16.85 -2.27 11.39
CA LYS A 362 17.14 -1.67 12.69
C LYS A 362 18.40 -2.25 13.35
N ALA A 363 19.00 -3.33 12.86
CA ALA A 363 20.30 -3.81 13.30
C ALA A 363 21.47 -3.17 12.52
N LYS A 364 21.24 -2.66 11.30
CA LYS A 364 22.28 -2.11 10.40
C LYS A 364 22.15 -0.60 10.14
N SER A 365 21.34 0.10 10.94
CA SER A 365 21.17 1.55 10.91
C SER A 365 21.94 2.25 12.01
N ASN A 366 22.59 3.36 11.66
CA ASN A 366 22.89 4.39 12.66
C ASN A 366 21.58 5.05 13.08
N LYS A 367 21.47 5.38 14.37
CA LYS A 367 20.28 6.00 14.95
C LYS A 367 20.72 7.13 15.84
N TRP A 368 20.20 8.32 15.59
CA TRP A 368 20.53 9.51 16.36
C TRP A 368 19.24 10.17 16.83
N THR A 369 19.05 10.26 18.14
CA THR A 369 17.87 10.87 18.76
C THR A 369 18.02 12.38 18.74
N ILE A 370 17.00 13.09 18.25
CA ILE A 370 16.85 14.53 18.43
C ILE A 370 16.49 14.74 19.90
N GLN A 371 17.30 15.52 20.62
CA GLN A 371 17.08 15.87 22.02
C GLN A 371 17.34 17.35 22.20
N LYS A 372 16.56 18.02 23.05
CA LYS A 372 16.86 19.40 23.42
C LYS A 372 18.14 19.46 24.25
N ASP A 373 19.14 20.15 23.72
CA ASP A 373 20.47 20.32 24.31
C ASP A 373 20.91 21.80 24.32
N THR A 374 22.15 22.06 24.73
CA THR A 374 22.71 23.42 24.81
C THR A 374 22.99 24.10 23.47
N TYR A 375 22.83 23.39 22.35
CA TYR A 375 22.99 23.93 20.99
C TYR A 375 21.64 24.13 20.29
N SER A 376 20.57 23.59 20.87
CA SER A 376 19.23 23.46 20.27
C SER A 376 18.22 24.31 21.03
N THR A 377 18.07 25.58 20.65
CA THR A 377 17.26 26.55 21.42
C THR A 377 15.78 26.15 21.50
N SER A 378 15.23 25.57 20.43
CA SER A 378 13.87 25.03 20.34
C SER A 378 13.75 23.82 19.43
N SER A 379 13.19 22.72 19.95
CA SER A 379 12.79 21.53 19.19
C SER A 379 11.45 21.69 18.45
N ILE A 380 10.68 22.74 18.76
CA ILE A 380 9.36 22.99 18.16
C ILE A 380 9.50 23.63 16.78
N ILE A 381 8.90 23.01 15.76
CA ILE A 381 8.80 23.49 14.37
C ILE A 381 7.34 23.88 14.07
N LYS A 382 7.07 25.14 13.72
CA LYS A 382 5.70 25.63 13.44
C LYS A 382 5.29 25.34 11.98
N PRO A 383 3.99 25.38 11.63
CA PRO A 383 3.51 25.16 10.27
C PRO A 383 4.25 25.98 9.20
N GLY A 384 4.88 25.29 8.25
CA GLY A 384 5.67 25.88 7.16
C GLY A 384 7.09 26.36 7.54
N GLU A 385 7.53 26.22 8.80
CA GLU A 385 8.93 26.47 9.18
C GLU A 385 9.82 25.28 8.82
N ALA A 386 11.11 25.57 8.62
CA ALA A 386 12.18 24.60 8.38
C ALA A 386 13.13 24.48 9.58
N LYS A 387 13.55 23.25 9.91
CA LYS A 387 14.61 22.94 10.88
C LYS A 387 15.79 22.29 10.17
N VAL A 388 16.99 22.74 10.51
CA VAL A 388 18.26 22.17 10.07
C VAL A 388 18.77 21.25 11.17
N ILE A 389 18.75 19.93 10.95
CA ILE A 389 19.29 18.95 11.89
C ILE A 389 20.76 18.70 11.55
N TRP A 390 21.64 19.35 12.29
CA TRP A 390 23.09 19.30 12.13
C TRP A 390 23.67 18.04 12.79
N ILE A 391 24.26 17.16 11.97
CA ILE A 391 24.88 15.90 12.39
C ILE A 391 26.32 16.17 12.80
N LYS A 392 26.53 16.28 14.12
CA LYS A 392 27.80 16.65 14.76
C LYS A 392 28.61 15.41 15.13
N LYS A 393 29.76 15.18 14.49
CA LYS A 393 30.60 14.00 14.72
C LYS A 393 31.44 14.14 16.00
N GLN A 394 31.11 13.33 17.02
CA GLN A 394 31.93 13.27 18.23
C GLN A 394 33.35 12.75 17.91
N PRO A 395 34.39 13.14 18.67
CA PRO A 395 34.35 14.04 19.83
C PRO A 395 34.62 15.52 19.49
N CYS A 396 34.96 15.83 18.24
CA CYS A 396 35.76 17.03 17.91
C CYS A 396 35.02 18.37 17.77
N CYS A 397 33.68 18.38 17.78
CA CYS A 397 32.88 19.53 17.32
C CYS A 397 31.95 20.17 18.38
N TYR A 398 32.13 19.88 19.67
CA TYR A 398 31.38 20.56 20.74
C TYR A 398 31.57 22.09 20.71
N SER A 399 32.76 22.58 20.39
CA SER A 399 33.05 24.02 20.29
C SER A 399 32.43 24.73 19.07
N LEU A 400 31.87 24.00 18.09
CA LEU A 400 31.26 24.61 16.90
C LEU A 400 29.83 25.07 17.21
N GLY A 401 29.64 26.38 17.31
CA GLY A 401 28.32 27.03 17.46
C GLY A 401 27.65 27.31 16.12
N ILE A 402 26.48 27.96 16.17
CA ILE A 402 25.71 28.34 14.98
C ILE A 402 26.50 29.27 14.05
N ASP A 403 27.32 30.17 14.57
CA ASP A 403 28.08 31.10 13.73
C ASP A 403 29.12 30.39 12.87
N SER A 404 29.77 29.35 13.39
CA SER A 404 30.67 28.49 12.59
C SER A 404 29.93 27.74 11.48
N PHE A 405 28.64 27.42 11.68
CA PHE A 405 27.78 26.81 10.66
C PHE A 405 27.35 27.85 9.61
N ARG A 406 26.98 29.06 10.04
CA ARG A 406 26.68 30.21 9.18
C ARG A 406 27.87 30.57 8.29
N ASP A 407 29.06 30.72 8.88
CA ASP A 407 30.32 31.00 8.18
C ASP A 407 30.65 29.96 7.10
N HIS A 408 30.45 28.66 7.40
CA HIS A 408 30.76 27.56 6.48
C HIS A 408 29.85 27.57 5.23
N TYR A 409 28.59 27.98 5.37
CA TYR A 409 27.62 28.06 4.27
C TYR A 409 27.45 29.46 3.65
N GLY A 410 28.12 30.48 4.22
CA GLY A 410 28.06 31.87 3.75
C GLY A 410 26.72 32.56 4.06
N LEU A 411 26.21 32.35 5.27
CA LEU A 411 24.89 32.78 5.74
C LEU A 411 24.99 33.91 6.77
N THR A 412 23.95 34.74 6.87
CA THR A 412 23.76 35.70 7.96
C THR A 412 22.86 35.13 9.07
N ALA A 413 22.72 35.88 10.17
CA ALA A 413 21.73 35.58 11.21
C ALA A 413 20.26 35.76 10.77
N ALA A 414 20.01 36.39 9.61
CA ALA A 414 18.66 36.48 9.02
C ALA A 414 18.33 35.26 8.15
N ASP A 415 19.34 34.66 7.51
CA ASP A 415 19.19 33.49 6.64
C ASP A 415 18.97 32.20 7.44
N LEU A 416 19.69 32.04 8.55
CA LEU A 416 19.54 30.92 9.49
C LEU A 416 19.45 31.42 10.93
N LYS A 417 18.26 31.30 11.53
CA LYS A 417 17.97 31.73 12.91
C LYS A 417 18.40 30.67 13.94
N GLU A 418 18.59 31.10 15.18
CA GLU A 418 18.97 30.22 16.30
C GLU A 418 17.90 29.18 16.68
N ASP A 419 16.63 29.44 16.36
CA ASP A 419 15.54 28.49 16.55
C ASP A 419 15.36 27.55 15.35
N GLN A 420 16.05 27.76 14.23
CA GLN A 420 16.01 26.83 13.09
C GLN A 420 17.06 25.72 13.18
N LEU A 421 18.14 25.89 13.95
CA LEU A 421 19.22 24.90 14.05
C LEU A 421 19.01 23.94 15.23
N LEU A 422 19.14 22.63 14.97
CA LEU A 422 19.16 21.56 15.96
C LEU A 422 20.48 20.80 15.86
N ALA A 423 21.11 20.49 16.99
CA ALA A 423 22.28 19.62 17.03
C ALA A 423 21.87 18.17 17.29
N VAL A 424 22.50 17.24 16.57
CA VAL A 424 22.38 15.81 16.79
C VAL A 424 23.77 15.19 16.76
N PHE A 425 24.21 14.67 17.91
CA PHE A 425 25.55 14.11 18.06
C PHE A 425 25.59 12.62 17.70
N THR A 426 26.61 12.23 16.94
CA THR A 426 26.92 10.81 16.72
C THR A 426 27.56 10.20 17.98
N PRO A 427 27.42 8.89 18.25
CA PRO A 427 28.11 8.22 19.36
C PRO A 427 29.64 8.07 19.21
N GLY A 428 30.21 8.59 18.12
CA GLY A 428 31.62 8.41 17.73
C GLY A 428 31.92 8.96 16.33
N ASP A 429 33.20 9.05 16.00
CA ASP A 429 33.73 9.61 14.75
C ASP A 429 33.46 8.71 13.52
N ASN A 430 33.35 7.40 13.75
CA ASN A 430 33.02 6.39 12.75
C ASN A 430 31.58 6.45 12.21
N GLN A 431 30.73 7.33 12.75
CA GLN A 431 29.33 7.52 12.33
C GLN A 431 29.08 8.88 11.67
N GLY A 432 27.94 8.96 10.98
CA GLY A 432 27.42 10.17 10.33
C GLY A 432 27.05 9.91 8.87
N LEU A 433 26.69 10.95 8.14
CA LEU A 433 26.35 10.84 6.72
C LEU A 433 27.60 10.54 5.86
N ASN A 434 27.36 9.93 4.70
CA ASN A 434 28.37 9.61 3.68
C ASN A 434 27.77 9.92 2.30
N GLY A 435 28.30 10.94 1.63
CA GLY A 435 27.95 11.30 0.24
C GLY A 435 28.88 10.75 -0.84
N THR A 436 29.85 9.86 -0.50
CA THR A 436 30.89 9.41 -1.44
C THR A 436 30.74 7.97 -1.93
N ALA A 437 29.82 7.19 -1.38
CA ALA A 437 29.54 5.82 -1.83
C ALA A 437 28.37 5.79 -2.84
N THR A 438 28.57 5.11 -3.97
CA THR A 438 27.58 4.90 -5.05
C THR A 438 26.67 3.68 -4.83
N THR A 439 26.80 2.95 -3.72
CA THR A 439 25.90 1.85 -3.36
C THR A 439 24.54 2.33 -2.82
N GLY A 440 24.25 3.63 -2.94
CA GLY A 440 23.07 4.27 -2.38
C GLY A 440 23.08 4.41 -0.86
N ARG A 441 22.22 5.31 -0.35
CA ARG A 441 22.00 5.58 1.07
C ARG A 441 20.55 5.99 1.28
N ALA A 442 20.02 5.70 2.47
CA ALA A 442 18.69 6.16 2.87
C ALA A 442 18.71 6.86 4.24
N LEU A 443 17.79 7.81 4.42
CA LEU A 443 17.50 8.48 5.69
C LEU A 443 16.01 8.40 5.97
N GLY A 444 15.63 8.27 7.24
CA GLY A 444 14.26 8.33 7.70
C GLY A 444 14.12 9.10 9.02
N ILE A 445 13.07 9.91 9.13
CA ILE A 445 12.64 10.53 10.39
C ILE A 445 11.59 9.64 11.03
N MET A 446 11.87 9.18 12.24
CA MET A 446 10.96 8.39 13.05
C MET A 446 10.44 9.20 14.23
N SER A 447 9.13 9.15 14.48
CA SER A 447 8.52 9.67 15.71
C SER A 447 8.89 8.80 16.93
N PRO A 448 8.64 9.26 18.18
CA PRO A 448 9.05 8.53 19.39
C PRO A 448 8.45 7.13 19.53
N ASP A 449 7.23 6.92 19.01
CA ASP A 449 6.52 5.64 18.88
C ASP A 449 7.14 4.69 17.84
N GLY A 450 8.01 5.21 16.96
CA GLY A 450 8.73 4.45 15.95
C GLY A 450 8.04 4.34 14.58
N ALA A 451 6.97 5.10 14.32
CA ALA A 451 6.42 5.27 12.97
C ALA A 451 7.32 6.19 12.12
N GLN A 452 7.34 5.98 10.80
CA GLN A 452 8.13 6.83 9.89
C GLN A 452 7.30 8.00 9.38
N GLN A 453 7.84 9.22 9.51
CA GLN A 453 7.18 10.47 9.14
C GLN A 453 7.61 10.96 7.75
N ALA A 454 8.90 10.78 7.43
CA ALA A 454 9.50 11.12 6.15
C ALA A 454 10.69 10.18 5.88
N GLY A 455 11.05 9.99 4.62
CA GLY A 455 12.31 9.34 4.23
C GLY A 455 12.79 9.75 2.85
N VAL A 456 14.10 9.65 2.62
CA VAL A 456 14.79 10.03 1.37
C VAL A 456 15.83 8.99 0.99
N GLN A 457 16.18 8.94 -0.30
CA GLN A 457 17.25 8.11 -0.83
C GLN A 457 18.16 8.92 -1.76
N TYR A 458 19.46 8.66 -1.69
CA TYR A 458 20.48 9.30 -2.54
C TYR A 458 21.64 8.34 -2.87
N ASN A 459 22.49 8.76 -3.80
CA ASN A 459 23.61 8.05 -4.38
C ASN A 459 23.29 6.68 -5.02
N LEU A 460 22.10 6.51 -5.61
CA LEU A 460 21.66 5.24 -6.21
C LEU A 460 22.42 4.98 -7.52
N GLY A 461 23.52 4.22 -7.45
CA GLY A 461 24.37 3.83 -8.59
C GLY A 461 25.33 4.92 -9.09
N VAL A 462 24.90 6.18 -9.04
CA VAL A 462 25.70 7.39 -9.29
C VAL A 462 25.80 8.23 -8.01
N LEU A 463 26.76 9.15 -7.91
CA LEU A 463 26.77 10.13 -6.81
C LEU A 463 25.78 11.26 -7.11
N ASP A 464 25.07 11.72 -6.09
CA ASP A 464 24.17 12.88 -6.17
C ASP A 464 24.81 14.18 -5.64
N VAL A 465 25.99 14.11 -5.01
CA VAL A 465 26.70 15.27 -4.42
C VAL A 465 28.22 15.12 -4.44
N GLN A 466 28.90 16.26 -4.37
CA GLN A 466 30.31 16.41 -3.98
C GLN A 466 30.41 16.88 -2.51
N SER A 467 31.34 17.77 -2.16
CA SER A 467 31.50 18.32 -0.80
C SER A 467 30.75 19.64 -0.65
N ASN A 468 29.92 19.76 0.39
CA ASN A 468 29.00 20.89 0.65
C ASN A 468 27.85 21.06 -0.38
N GLU A 469 27.71 20.13 -1.33
CA GLU A 469 26.54 20.07 -2.21
C GLU A 469 25.38 19.35 -1.52
N ALA A 470 24.17 19.71 -1.93
CA ALA A 470 22.92 19.18 -1.44
C ALA A 470 22.22 18.27 -2.45
N VAL A 471 21.45 17.32 -1.93
CA VAL A 471 20.31 16.73 -2.63
C VAL A 471 19.06 17.44 -2.13
N THR A 472 18.28 18.04 -3.02
CA THR A 472 16.98 18.64 -2.68
C THR A 472 15.85 17.67 -3.02
N TYR A 473 14.76 17.79 -2.27
CA TYR A 473 13.59 16.93 -2.37
C TYR A 473 12.30 17.77 -2.28
N THR A 474 11.24 17.25 -2.87
CA THR A 474 9.87 17.73 -2.67
C THR A 474 9.04 16.63 -2.00
N ALA A 475 7.77 16.93 -1.68
CA ALA A 475 6.85 15.95 -1.11
C ALA A 475 6.82 14.64 -1.94
N PRO A 476 6.47 13.49 -1.33
CA PRO A 476 6.29 12.26 -2.10
C PRO A 476 5.24 12.46 -3.19
N ALA A 477 5.38 11.74 -4.29
CA ALA A 477 4.26 11.58 -5.21
C ALA A 477 3.08 10.97 -4.42
N PRO A 478 1.82 11.25 -4.80
CA PRO A 478 0.68 10.53 -4.26
C PRO A 478 0.97 9.03 -4.24
N PHE A 479 0.71 8.41 -3.09
CA PHE A 479 0.80 6.95 -2.90
C PHE A 479 2.24 6.39 -2.76
N ILE A 480 3.27 7.26 -2.71
CA ILE A 480 4.65 6.92 -2.38
C ILE A 480 4.99 7.45 -0.98
N SER A 481 5.84 6.75 -0.22
CA SER A 481 6.19 7.11 1.17
C SER A 481 7.61 7.68 1.36
N ILE A 482 8.36 7.82 0.26
CA ILE A 482 9.69 8.41 0.17
C ILE A 482 9.57 9.71 -0.64
N MET A 483 10.21 10.78 -0.16
CA MET A 483 10.20 12.11 -0.79
C MET A 483 10.77 12.03 -2.22
N GLN A 484 10.20 12.77 -3.17
CA GLN A 484 10.75 12.79 -4.53
C GLN A 484 12.02 13.64 -4.58
N LYS A 485 13.07 13.13 -5.20
CA LYS A 485 14.29 13.91 -5.47
C LYS A 485 13.96 15.03 -6.46
N LEU A 486 14.20 16.28 -6.05
CA LEU A 486 13.99 17.49 -6.85
C LEU A 486 15.26 17.88 -7.60
N GLY A 487 16.44 17.66 -7.00
CA GLY A 487 17.72 17.93 -7.65
C GLY A 487 18.92 17.27 -6.98
N SER A 488 19.94 16.95 -7.78
CA SER A 488 21.29 16.52 -7.37
C SER A 488 22.29 17.65 -7.63
N HIS A 489 23.46 17.62 -6.99
CA HIS A 489 24.52 18.63 -7.13
C HIS A 489 24.04 20.08 -6.88
N GLN A 490 23.10 20.25 -5.95
CA GLN A 490 22.53 21.56 -5.63
C GLN A 490 23.44 22.34 -4.67
N ARG A 491 23.32 23.66 -4.67
CA ARG A 491 23.91 24.50 -3.62
C ARG A 491 23.15 24.26 -2.31
N ALA A 492 23.89 24.06 -1.23
CA ALA A 492 23.32 23.99 0.12
C ALA A 492 22.61 25.30 0.54
N THR A 493 21.40 25.18 1.08
CA THR A 493 20.50 26.29 1.46
C THR A 493 19.84 26.09 2.84
N PRO A 494 20.61 25.77 3.91
CA PRO A 494 20.03 25.31 5.17
C PRO A 494 19.21 26.39 5.88
N GLY A 495 17.92 26.10 6.08
CA GLY A 495 16.95 26.99 6.72
C GLY A 495 16.15 27.85 5.74
N ILE A 496 16.41 27.74 4.43
CA ILE A 496 15.81 28.56 3.36
C ILE A 496 15.16 27.63 2.33
N LEU A 497 13.83 27.64 2.28
CA LEU A 497 13.11 26.79 1.33
C LEU A 497 13.16 27.33 -0.10
N ALA A 498 13.54 26.46 -1.02
CA ALA A 498 13.55 26.68 -2.44
C ALA A 498 12.18 26.42 -3.08
N GLU A 499 11.95 27.05 -4.24
CA GLU A 499 10.74 26.88 -5.04
C GLU A 499 10.52 25.40 -5.41
N GLY A 500 9.28 24.91 -5.28
CA GLY A 500 8.92 23.52 -5.58
C GLY A 500 9.23 22.49 -4.48
N GLN A 501 9.94 22.81 -3.39
CA GLN A 501 10.11 21.88 -2.26
C GLN A 501 8.80 21.62 -1.49
N LEU A 502 7.83 22.53 -1.57
CA LEU A 502 6.49 22.39 -0.99
C LEU A 502 5.42 22.28 -2.08
N ALA A 503 4.55 21.29 -1.97
CA ALA A 503 3.48 21.08 -2.95
C ALA A 503 2.39 22.17 -2.84
N GLY A 504 2.25 22.97 -3.89
CA GLY A 504 1.19 23.97 -4.04
C GLY A 504 1.45 25.30 -3.33
N LYS A 505 2.71 25.72 -3.23
CA LYS A 505 3.16 27.07 -2.84
C LYS A 505 4.20 27.59 -3.81
#